data_AF-A0A3N4HWX3-F1
#
_entry.id   AF-A0A3N4HWX3-F1
#
_cell.length_a   1.000
_cell.length_b   1.000
_cell.length_c   1.000
_cell.angle_alpha   90.00
_cell.angle_beta   90.00
_cell.angle_gamma   90.00
#
_symmetry.space_group_name_H-M   'P 1'
#
loop_
_entity.id
_entity.type
_entity.pdbx_description
1 polymer ?
#
loop_
_entity_poly.entity_id
_entity_poly.type
_entity_poly.pdbx_seq_one_letter_code
_entity_poly.pdbx_strand_id
1 'polypeptide(L)'
;MTRRPPRNARPMNNSQRERTLRALLPKKPVPAVPALPAEPLLHPAHRIRSPLDSTLEYSRRCFQQHIEWSLRYIREYNERRRLQAIRAHNERQVLTLHRVHRPIRKAQLSKDSDVPVSPLLRLPVKLRMEIYKRCEGAFTLLVLACTHPYFYVEINANPTIFTFTSGYVATRTFQRSLRIANIPVLGTEEVVGLFRQVFLELRKTATGRGALPVPCLSCFAMLSRWGYRYTGATRARGKCCAWGGTTLPITERWADWERWDYAETAAGRFAGTSGFLM
;
A
#
# COMPACT_ATOMS: atom_id res chain seq x y z
N MET A 1 6.45 -36.00 -24.45
CA MET A 1 5.36 -36.71 -23.73
C MET A 1 5.28 -36.22 -22.29
N THR A 2 4.43 -35.23 -22.01
CA THR A 2 4.26 -34.66 -20.66
C THR A 2 3.15 -35.42 -19.93
N ARG A 3 3.51 -36.22 -18.92
CA ARG A 3 2.56 -36.97 -18.10
C ARG A 3 1.68 -36.00 -17.32
N ARG A 4 0.36 -36.07 -17.55
CA ARG A 4 -0.64 -35.31 -16.77
C ARG A 4 -0.64 -35.80 -15.32
N PRO A 5 -0.70 -34.89 -14.32
CA PRO A 5 -0.80 -35.29 -12.93
C PRO A 5 -2.18 -35.93 -12.63
N PRO A 6 -2.25 -36.88 -11.69
CA PRO A 6 -3.49 -37.58 -11.34
C PRO A 6 -4.52 -36.61 -10.72
N ARG A 7 -5.76 -36.66 -11.21
CA ARG A 7 -6.85 -35.73 -10.89
C ARG A 7 -7.45 -35.87 -9.48
N ASN A 8 -7.00 -36.85 -8.68
CA ASN A 8 -7.69 -37.24 -7.44
C ASN A 8 -6.75 -37.27 -6.22
N ALA A 9 -6.04 -36.17 -5.95
CA ALA A 9 -5.35 -36.01 -4.66
C ALA A 9 -6.38 -35.62 -3.59
N ARG A 10 -6.69 -36.52 -2.66
CA ARG A 10 -7.51 -36.19 -1.49
C ARG A 10 -6.78 -35.15 -0.64
N PRO A 11 -7.48 -34.15 -0.08
CA PRO A 11 -6.86 -33.15 0.79
C PRO A 11 -6.29 -33.84 2.04
N MET A 12 -4.97 -33.71 2.23
CA MET A 12 -4.29 -34.15 3.45
C MET A 12 -4.85 -33.38 4.65
N ASN A 13 -5.18 -34.08 5.73
CA ASN A 13 -5.60 -33.41 6.96
C ASN A 13 -4.39 -32.76 7.66
N ASN A 14 -4.65 -31.78 8.53
CA ASN A 14 -3.58 -31.01 9.21
C ASN A 14 -2.62 -31.89 10.00
N SER A 15 -3.10 -33.00 10.58
CA SER A 15 -2.26 -33.95 11.34
C SER A 15 -1.21 -34.63 10.45
N GLN A 16 -1.60 -35.06 9.24
CA GLN A 16 -0.68 -35.67 8.28
C GLN A 16 0.37 -34.66 7.78
N ARG A 17 -0.03 -33.40 7.61
CA ARG A 17 0.86 -32.33 7.17
C ARG A 17 1.94 -32.03 8.21
N GLU A 18 1.59 -32.00 9.50
CA GLU A 18 2.55 -31.80 10.58
C GLU A 18 3.54 -32.96 10.73
N ARG A 19 3.09 -34.22 10.59
CA ARG A 19 3.98 -35.38 10.61
C ARG A 19 4.99 -35.34 9.46
N THR A 20 4.53 -34.97 8.27
CA THR A 20 5.38 -34.86 7.08
C THR A 20 6.42 -33.75 7.26
N LEU A 21 6.03 -32.61 7.82
CA LEU A 21 6.96 -31.51 8.11
C LEU A 21 7.99 -31.88 9.17
N ARG A 22 7.61 -32.61 10.23
CA ARG A 22 8.57 -33.09 11.24
C ARG A 22 9.56 -34.11 10.68
N ALA A 23 9.14 -34.95 9.73
CA ALA A 23 10.01 -35.94 9.11
C ALA A 23 11.08 -35.31 8.18
N LEU A 24 10.80 -34.12 7.63
CA LEU A 24 11.71 -33.41 6.73
C LEU A 24 12.69 -32.48 7.43
N LEU A 25 12.55 -32.26 8.75
CA LEU A 25 13.49 -31.43 9.49
C LEU A 25 14.78 -32.23 9.79
N PRO A 26 15.95 -31.77 9.32
CA PRO A 26 17.21 -32.41 9.64
C PRO A 26 17.41 -32.36 11.16
N LYS A 27 17.65 -33.53 11.78
CA LYS A 27 18.05 -33.62 13.18
C LYS A 27 19.39 -32.90 13.32
N LYS A 28 19.38 -31.66 13.78
CA LYS A 28 20.62 -30.94 14.12
C LYS A 28 21.35 -31.73 15.20
N PRO A 29 22.62 -32.10 15.00
CA PRO A 29 23.41 -32.72 16.06
C PRO A 29 23.50 -31.74 17.23
N VAL A 30 23.16 -32.23 18.42
CA VAL A 30 23.32 -31.49 19.67
C VAL A 30 24.84 -31.28 19.85
N PRO A 31 25.33 -30.03 19.94
CA PRO A 31 26.76 -29.81 20.14
C PRO A 31 27.16 -30.41 21.48
N ALA A 32 28.23 -31.21 21.46
CA ALA A 32 28.82 -31.80 22.65
C ALA A 32 29.19 -30.68 23.63
N VAL A 33 28.71 -30.79 24.87
CA VAL A 33 29.06 -29.87 25.95
C VAL A 33 30.55 -30.06 26.24
N PRO A 34 31.40 -29.03 26.08
CA PRO A 34 32.82 -29.14 26.42
C PRO A 34 32.96 -29.40 27.92
N ALA A 35 33.77 -30.41 28.26
CA ALA A 35 34.12 -30.72 29.64
C ALA A 35 34.78 -29.49 30.28
N LEU A 36 34.22 -29.03 31.39
CA LEU A 36 34.76 -27.94 32.19
C LEU A 36 36.15 -28.34 32.72
N PRO A 37 37.15 -27.43 32.67
CA PRO A 37 38.45 -27.67 33.28
C PRO A 37 38.30 -27.76 34.81
N ALA A 38 38.99 -28.73 35.40
CA ALA A 38 39.04 -28.93 36.84
C ALA A 38 39.59 -27.66 37.53
N GLU A 39 38.78 -27.05 38.38
CA GLU A 39 39.21 -25.93 39.23
C GLU A 39 40.24 -26.40 40.27
N PRO A 40 41.34 -25.65 40.46
CA PRO A 40 42.29 -25.91 41.53
C PRO A 40 41.67 -25.61 42.90
N LEU A 41 41.79 -26.58 43.81
CA LEU A 41 41.39 -26.51 45.21
C LEU A 41 42.20 -25.44 45.95
N LEU A 42 41.74 -24.19 45.92
CA LEU A 42 42.22 -23.13 46.81
C LEU A 42 41.33 -23.09 48.05
N HIS A 43 41.96 -23.27 49.22
CA HIS A 43 41.33 -23.25 50.53
C HIS A 43 40.51 -21.96 50.74
N PRO A 44 39.25 -22.06 51.21
CA PRO A 44 38.40 -20.90 51.44
C PRO A 44 38.83 -20.18 52.71
N ALA A 45 39.47 -19.03 52.56
CA ALA A 45 39.48 -18.02 53.61
C ALA A 45 38.02 -17.58 53.83
N HIS A 46 37.42 -18.00 54.95
CA HIS A 46 36.07 -17.63 55.35
C HIS A 46 35.99 -16.12 55.63
N ARG A 47 35.85 -15.33 54.57
CA ARG A 47 35.48 -13.93 54.64
C ARG A 47 34.01 -13.88 55.01
N ILE A 48 33.71 -13.65 56.29
CA ILE A 48 32.37 -13.45 56.81
C ILE A 48 31.77 -12.25 56.06
N ARG A 49 30.98 -12.51 55.01
CA ARG A 49 30.22 -11.47 54.30
C ARG A 49 29.19 -10.92 55.27
N SER A 50 29.09 -9.60 55.36
CA SER A 50 28.11 -8.98 56.23
C SER A 50 26.69 -9.37 55.75
N PRO A 51 25.75 -9.65 56.66
CA PRO A 51 24.36 -9.97 56.28
C PRO A 51 23.73 -8.91 55.37
N LEU A 52 24.14 -7.65 55.51
CA LEU A 52 23.70 -6.51 54.70
C LEU A 52 24.04 -6.64 53.21
N ASP A 53 25.18 -7.26 52.87
CA ASP A 53 25.58 -7.45 51.47
C ASP A 53 24.67 -8.44 50.73
N SER A 54 24.16 -9.45 51.45
CA SER A 54 23.25 -10.46 50.88
C SER A 54 21.89 -9.88 50.51
N THR A 55 21.37 -8.94 51.30
CA THR A 55 20.09 -8.27 51.05
C THR A 55 20.18 -7.34 49.84
N LEU A 56 21.28 -6.58 49.71
CA LEU A 56 21.51 -5.71 48.55
C LEU A 56 21.71 -6.51 47.26
N GLU A 57 22.47 -7.62 47.31
CA GLU A 57 22.61 -8.52 46.16
C GLU A 57 21.26 -9.12 45.74
N TYR A 58 20.42 -9.51 46.69
CA TYR A 58 19.08 -10.02 46.41
C TYR A 58 18.19 -8.96 45.75
N SER A 59 18.10 -7.76 46.32
CA SER A 59 17.33 -6.64 45.74
C SER A 59 17.81 -6.28 44.33
N ARG A 60 19.13 -6.29 44.09
CA ARG A 60 19.71 -6.03 42.76
C ARG A 60 19.32 -7.11 41.75
N ARG A 61 19.33 -8.39 42.14
CA ARG A 61 18.88 -9.50 41.27
C ARG A 61 17.40 -9.41 40.95
N CYS A 62 16.55 -9.12 41.93
CA CYS A 62 15.11 -8.94 41.70
C CYS A 62 14.83 -7.77 40.76
N PHE A 63 15.52 -6.63 40.96
CA PHE A 63 15.37 -5.47 40.08
C PHE A 63 15.83 -5.76 38.64
N GLN A 64 16.98 -6.43 38.48
CA GLN A 64 17.48 -6.85 37.17
C GLN A 64 16.52 -7.80 36.46
N GLN A 65 15.97 -8.80 37.17
CA GLN A 65 14.97 -9.72 36.63
C GLN A 65 13.70 -8.98 36.20
N HIS A 66 13.26 -7.98 36.97
CA HIS A 66 12.09 -7.17 36.64
C HIS A 66 12.31 -6.32 35.37
N ILE A 67 13.50 -5.74 35.19
CA ILE A 67 13.88 -5.03 33.97
C ILE A 67 13.87 -5.99 32.76
N GLU A 68 14.51 -7.14 32.89
CA GLU A 68 14.58 -8.12 31.80
C GLU A 68 13.19 -8.63 31.39
N TRP A 69 12.33 -8.90 32.38
CA TRP A 69 10.94 -9.28 32.14
C TRP A 69 10.17 -8.16 31.43
N SER A 70 10.31 -6.91 31.88
CA SER A 70 9.65 -5.75 31.26
C SER A 70 10.11 -5.52 29.81
N LEU A 71 11.41 -5.64 29.53
CA LEU A 71 11.95 -5.53 28.18
C LEU A 71 11.52 -6.68 27.27
N ARG A 72 11.35 -7.89 27.81
CA ARG A 72 10.77 -9.02 27.05
C ARG A 72 9.31 -8.74 26.72
N TYR A 73 8.52 -8.31 27.70
CA TYR A 73 7.11 -7.96 27.51
C TYR A 73 6.91 -6.87 26.46
N ILE A 74 7.68 -5.77 26.52
CA ILE A 74 7.61 -4.67 25.54
C ILE A 74 7.93 -5.16 24.13
N ARG A 75 8.96 -6.01 23.97
CA ARG A 75 9.32 -6.60 22.67
C ARG A 75 8.20 -7.47 22.11
N GLU A 76 7.64 -8.37 22.92
CA GLU A 76 6.52 -9.22 22.51
C GLU A 76 5.27 -8.40 22.15
N TYR A 77 4.96 -7.37 22.94
CA TYR A 77 3.82 -6.49 22.68
C TYR A 77 3.97 -5.74 21.34
N ASN A 78 5.15 -5.18 21.08
CA ASN A 78 5.44 -4.48 19.83
C ASN A 78 5.38 -5.42 18.62
N GLU A 79 5.89 -6.65 18.75
CA GLU A 79 5.81 -7.65 17.68
C GLU A 79 4.37 -8.06 17.39
N ARG A 80 3.53 -8.27 18.43
CA ARG A 80 2.10 -8.55 18.25
C ARG A 80 1.39 -7.41 17.52
N ARG A 81 1.66 -6.14 17.88
CA ARG A 81 1.08 -4.98 17.16
C ARG A 81 1.54 -4.92 15.71
N ARG A 82 2.82 -5.19 15.44
CA ARG A 82 3.36 -5.23 14.07
C ARG A 82 2.67 -6.30 13.22
N LEU A 83 2.52 -7.51 13.76
CA LEU A 83 1.84 -8.61 13.07
C LEU A 83 0.34 -8.31 12.84
N GLN A 84 -0.35 -7.69 13.79
CA GLN A 84 -1.73 -7.23 13.60
C GLN A 84 -1.84 -6.18 12.49
N ALA A 85 -0.90 -5.23 12.41
CA ALA A 85 -0.88 -4.24 11.34
C ALA A 85 -0.65 -4.88 9.96
N ILE A 86 0.23 -5.88 9.87
CA ILE A 86 0.47 -6.64 8.63
C ILE A 86 -0.79 -7.42 8.23
N ARG A 87 -1.45 -8.11 9.17
CA ARG A 87 -2.70 -8.83 8.89
C ARG A 87 -3.80 -7.90 8.40
N ALA A 88 -4.02 -6.78 9.07
CA ALA A 88 -5.00 -5.79 8.66
C ALA A 88 -4.69 -5.19 7.28
N HIS A 89 -3.41 -5.01 6.94
CA HIS A 89 -3.01 -4.58 5.60
C HIS A 89 -3.31 -5.64 4.54
N ASN A 90 -2.97 -6.90 4.81
CA ASN A 90 -3.23 -8.01 3.90
C ASN A 90 -4.74 -8.24 3.69
N GLU A 91 -5.55 -8.15 4.75
CA GLU A 91 -7.01 -8.25 4.67
C GLU A 91 -7.58 -7.13 3.79
N ARG A 92 -7.10 -5.89 3.93
CA ARG A 92 -7.48 -4.79 3.02
C ARG A 92 -7.08 -5.09 1.58
N GLN A 93 -5.88 -5.60 1.33
CA GLN A 93 -5.45 -5.97 -0.02
C GLN A 93 -6.32 -7.06 -0.63
N VAL A 94 -6.67 -8.09 0.14
CA VAL A 94 -7.57 -9.17 -0.31
C VAL A 94 -8.96 -8.63 -0.63
N LEU A 95 -9.51 -7.74 0.21
CA LEU A 95 -10.80 -7.09 -0.05
C LEU A 95 -10.75 -6.19 -1.29
N THR A 96 -9.66 -5.45 -1.49
CA THR A 96 -9.45 -4.63 -2.70
C THR A 96 -9.37 -5.50 -3.95
N LEU A 97 -8.60 -6.59 -3.92
CA LEU A 97 -8.51 -7.54 -5.03
C LEU A 97 -9.87 -8.18 -5.34
N HIS A 98 -10.60 -8.62 -4.33
CA HIS A 98 -11.95 -9.16 -4.52
C HIS A 98 -12.90 -8.13 -5.13
N ARG A 99 -12.83 -6.86 -4.73
CA ARG A 99 -13.67 -5.79 -5.29
C ARG A 99 -13.30 -5.46 -6.73
N VAL A 100 -12.01 -5.41 -7.08
CA VAL A 100 -11.54 -5.13 -8.45
C VAL A 100 -11.88 -6.29 -9.40
N HIS A 101 -11.82 -7.54 -8.94
CA HIS A 101 -12.10 -8.70 -9.79
C HIS A 101 -13.59 -9.12 -9.85
N ARG A 102 -14.45 -8.62 -8.95
CA ARG A 102 -15.90 -8.92 -8.97
C ARG A 102 -16.64 -8.37 -10.21
N PRO A 103 -16.39 -7.14 -10.71
CA PRO A 103 -17.11 -6.62 -11.87
C PRO A 103 -16.66 -7.27 -13.19
N ILE A 104 -15.41 -7.70 -13.30
CA ILE A 104 -14.88 -8.31 -14.55
C ILE A 104 -15.61 -9.61 -14.90
N ARG A 105 -16.05 -10.40 -13.91
CA ARG A 105 -16.81 -11.65 -14.15
C ARG A 105 -18.32 -11.46 -14.32
N LYS A 106 -18.90 -10.34 -13.87
CA LYS A 106 -20.34 -10.08 -14.01
C LYS A 106 -20.69 -9.23 -15.23
N ALA A 107 -19.76 -8.41 -15.72
CA ALA A 107 -19.97 -7.61 -16.94
C ALA A 107 -19.92 -8.42 -18.25
N GLN A 108 -19.46 -9.68 -18.21
CA GLN A 108 -19.49 -10.56 -19.39
C GLN A 108 -20.82 -11.30 -19.60
N LEU A 109 -21.83 -11.09 -18.73
CA LEU A 109 -23.11 -11.81 -18.82
C LEU A 109 -24.37 -10.93 -18.87
N SER A 110 -24.25 -9.60 -18.99
CA SER A 110 -25.38 -8.76 -19.41
C SER A 110 -25.18 -8.39 -20.88
N LYS A 111 -25.87 -9.11 -21.76
CA LYS A 111 -25.70 -9.03 -23.21
C LYS A 111 -26.19 -7.70 -23.81
N ASP A 112 -26.93 -6.88 -23.06
CA ASP A 112 -27.74 -5.79 -23.64
C ASP A 112 -27.64 -4.46 -22.87
N SER A 113 -26.52 -4.12 -22.22
CA SER A 113 -26.32 -2.74 -21.76
C SER A 113 -25.50 -1.97 -22.78
N ASP A 114 -26.18 -1.16 -23.59
CA ASP A 114 -25.61 -0.17 -24.51
C ASP A 114 -24.90 0.96 -23.76
N VAL A 115 -23.94 0.62 -22.91
CA VAL A 115 -23.04 1.63 -22.33
C VAL A 115 -22.10 2.05 -23.46
N PRO A 116 -22.10 3.32 -23.87
CA PRO A 116 -21.26 3.77 -24.96
C PRO A 116 -19.79 3.61 -24.56
N VAL A 117 -19.17 2.56 -25.07
CA VAL A 117 -17.72 2.36 -24.94
C VAL A 117 -17.03 3.54 -25.63
N SER A 118 -16.10 4.18 -24.91
CA SER A 118 -15.33 5.31 -25.45
C SER A 118 -14.82 4.99 -26.86
N PRO A 119 -15.07 5.84 -27.87
CA PRO A 119 -14.68 5.57 -29.25
C PRO A 119 -13.16 5.34 -29.39
N LEU A 120 -12.36 5.91 -28.49
CA LEU A 120 -10.91 5.71 -28.45
C LEU A 120 -10.53 4.25 -28.14
N LEU A 121 -11.30 3.55 -27.30
CA LEU A 121 -11.06 2.14 -26.96
C LEU A 121 -11.43 1.18 -28.09
N ARG A 122 -12.21 1.63 -29.09
CA ARG A 122 -12.52 0.85 -30.30
C ARG A 122 -11.39 0.84 -31.31
N LEU A 123 -10.44 1.77 -31.22
CA LEU A 123 -9.29 1.84 -32.11
C LEU A 123 -8.32 0.67 -31.84
N PRO A 124 -7.67 0.08 -32.86
CA PRO A 124 -6.55 -0.83 -32.65
C PRO A 124 -5.46 -0.24 -31.76
N VAL A 125 -4.82 -1.08 -30.93
CA VAL A 125 -3.81 -0.63 -29.95
C VAL A 125 -2.69 0.20 -30.61
N LYS A 126 -2.27 -0.16 -31.83
CA LYS A 126 -1.24 0.59 -32.57
C LYS A 126 -1.64 2.04 -32.83
N LEU A 127 -2.90 2.30 -33.19
CA LEU A 127 -3.39 3.66 -33.42
C LEU A 127 -3.50 4.44 -32.10
N ARG A 128 -3.92 3.78 -31.01
CA ARG A 128 -3.90 4.41 -29.68
C ARG A 128 -2.50 4.82 -29.25
N MET A 129 -1.49 3.97 -29.48
CA MET A 129 -0.09 4.30 -29.20
C MET A 129 0.38 5.52 -29.99
N GLU A 130 0.00 5.64 -31.27
CA GLU A 130 0.32 6.83 -32.07
C GLU A 130 -0.37 8.09 -31.54
N ILE A 131 -1.62 8.00 -31.08
CA ILE A 131 -2.31 9.11 -30.41
C ILE A 131 -1.55 9.54 -29.15
N TYR A 132 -1.10 8.58 -28.33
CA TYR A 132 -0.36 8.89 -27.10
C TYR A 132 0.98 9.59 -27.38
N LYS A 133 1.68 9.19 -28.46
CA LYS A 133 2.92 9.86 -28.89
C LYS A 133 2.70 11.31 -29.35
N ARG A 134 1.49 11.66 -29.77
CA ARG A 134 1.13 13.03 -30.17
C ARG A 134 0.73 13.92 -29.00
N CYS A 135 0.58 13.37 -27.79
CA CYS A 135 0.34 14.18 -26.60
C CYS A 135 1.60 14.99 -26.26
N GLU A 136 1.48 16.31 -26.26
CA GLU A 136 2.64 17.21 -26.12
C GLU A 136 3.28 17.22 -24.73
N GLY A 137 2.54 16.77 -23.69
CA GLY A 137 2.97 16.83 -22.31
C GLY A 137 2.74 15.54 -21.52
N ALA A 138 3.69 15.24 -20.62
CA ALA A 138 3.60 14.12 -19.69
C ALA A 138 2.36 14.22 -18.78
N PHE A 139 1.91 15.44 -18.46
CA PHE A 139 0.71 15.66 -17.66
C PHE A 139 -0.55 15.22 -18.40
N THR A 140 -0.67 15.53 -19.69
CA THR A 140 -1.81 15.12 -20.52
C THR A 140 -1.90 13.59 -20.58
N LEU A 141 -0.77 12.92 -20.75
CA LEU A 141 -0.70 11.46 -20.69
C LEU A 141 -1.10 10.91 -19.31
N LEU A 142 -0.73 11.60 -18.22
CA LEU A 142 -1.13 11.21 -16.88
C LEU A 142 -2.65 11.35 -16.69
N VAL A 143 -3.24 12.46 -17.15
CA VAL A 143 -4.70 12.66 -17.12
C VAL A 143 -5.39 11.57 -17.93
N LEU A 144 -4.90 11.26 -19.13
CA LEU A 144 -5.45 10.18 -19.97
C LEU A 144 -5.31 8.81 -19.30
N ALA A 145 -4.19 8.53 -18.64
CA ALA A 145 -4.01 7.31 -17.86
C ALA A 145 -5.01 7.23 -16.70
N CYS A 146 -5.45 8.35 -16.15
CA CYS A 146 -6.45 8.41 -15.08
C CYS A 146 -7.90 8.31 -15.58
N THR A 147 -8.20 8.50 -16.86
CA THR A 147 -9.60 8.42 -17.35
C THR A 147 -10.08 6.99 -17.53
N HIS A 148 -9.19 6.02 -17.75
CA HIS A 148 -9.57 4.62 -17.92
C HIS A 148 -8.42 3.65 -17.59
N PRO A 149 -8.69 2.52 -16.90
CA PRO A 149 -7.65 1.55 -16.51
C PRO A 149 -6.86 0.96 -17.69
N TYR A 150 -7.49 0.78 -18.86
CA TYR A 150 -6.77 0.29 -20.04
C TYR A 150 -5.72 1.26 -20.53
N PHE A 151 -6.01 2.57 -20.52
CA PHE A 151 -5.02 3.58 -20.91
C PHE A 151 -3.85 3.59 -19.94
N TYR A 152 -4.12 3.46 -18.64
CA TYR A 152 -3.07 3.32 -17.63
C TYR A 152 -2.13 2.15 -17.93
N VAL A 153 -2.67 0.96 -18.19
CA VAL A 153 -1.87 -0.24 -18.48
C VAL A 153 -1.09 -0.07 -19.78
N GLU A 154 -1.73 0.42 -20.85
CA GLU A 154 -1.10 0.60 -22.15
C GLU A 154 0.03 1.63 -22.14
N ILE A 155 -0.18 2.78 -21.48
CA ILE A 155 0.81 3.85 -21.36
C ILE A 155 1.99 3.40 -20.49
N ASN A 156 1.74 2.74 -19.35
CA ASN A 156 2.83 2.27 -18.48
C ASN A 156 3.56 1.05 -19.03
N ALA A 157 2.93 0.25 -19.91
CA ALA A 157 3.58 -0.87 -20.57
C ALA A 157 4.65 -0.42 -21.59
N ASN A 158 4.54 0.82 -22.11
CA ASN A 158 5.47 1.38 -23.10
C ASN A 158 6.08 2.70 -22.61
N PRO A 159 7.14 2.64 -21.77
CA PRO A 159 7.75 3.83 -21.17
C PRO A 159 8.25 4.86 -22.19
N THR A 160 8.63 4.41 -23.39
CA THR A 160 9.07 5.27 -24.49
C THR A 160 8.06 6.35 -24.87
N ILE A 161 6.78 6.14 -24.58
CA ILE A 161 5.73 7.13 -24.84
C ILE A 161 5.93 8.37 -23.98
N PHE A 162 6.18 8.20 -22.68
CA PHE A 162 6.25 9.33 -21.75
C PHE A 162 7.69 9.76 -21.41
N THR A 163 8.70 8.92 -21.62
CA THR A 163 10.09 9.30 -21.31
C THR A 163 10.63 10.42 -22.18
N PHE A 164 10.08 10.59 -23.39
CA PHE A 164 10.46 11.65 -24.33
C PHE A 164 9.45 12.83 -24.35
N THR A 165 8.32 12.74 -23.65
CA THR A 165 7.36 13.84 -23.59
C THR A 165 7.83 14.98 -22.71
N SER A 166 7.43 16.21 -23.07
CA SER A 166 7.80 17.39 -22.30
C SER A 166 7.28 17.32 -20.86
N GLY A 167 8.11 17.82 -19.93
CA GLY A 167 7.80 17.84 -18.50
C GLY A 167 8.03 16.52 -17.76
N TYR A 168 8.35 15.40 -18.43
CA TYR A 168 8.73 14.17 -17.73
C TYR A 168 10.18 14.22 -17.24
N VAL A 169 10.40 13.87 -15.97
CA VAL A 169 11.73 13.69 -15.38
C VAL A 169 11.80 12.31 -14.72
N ALA A 170 12.76 11.50 -15.18
CA ALA A 170 13.02 10.19 -14.63
C ALA A 170 13.54 10.32 -13.19
N THR A 171 12.78 9.80 -12.23
CA THR A 171 13.23 9.69 -10.83
C THR A 171 13.83 8.30 -10.62
N ARG A 172 14.90 8.19 -9.81
CA ARG A 172 15.57 6.90 -9.54
C ARG A 172 14.63 5.82 -9.02
N THR A 173 13.55 6.19 -8.34
CA THR A 173 12.57 5.29 -7.74
C THR A 173 11.48 4.83 -8.71
N PHE A 174 11.16 5.60 -9.75
CA PHE A 174 10.01 5.35 -10.63
C PHE A 174 10.37 5.55 -12.11
N GLN A 175 11.45 4.94 -12.57
CA GLN A 175 11.92 5.10 -13.95
C GLN A 175 10.95 4.51 -15.00
N ARG A 176 10.06 3.59 -14.61
CA ARG A 176 9.21 2.83 -15.54
C ARG A 176 7.71 3.10 -15.39
N SER A 177 7.32 4.10 -14.61
CA SER A 177 5.90 4.40 -14.41
C SER A 177 5.65 5.90 -14.53
N LEU A 178 4.59 6.26 -15.24
CA LEU A 178 4.11 7.63 -15.34
C LEU A 178 3.37 7.98 -14.05
N ARG A 179 3.95 8.87 -13.24
CA ARG A 179 3.36 9.36 -11.99
C ARG A 179 3.50 10.87 -11.91
N ILE A 180 2.65 11.49 -11.11
CA ILE A 180 2.73 12.94 -10.84
C ILE A 180 4.11 13.37 -10.30
N ALA A 181 4.78 12.51 -9.53
CA ALA A 181 6.12 12.77 -9.00
C ALA A 181 7.21 12.84 -10.09
N ASN A 182 6.93 12.33 -11.30
CA ASN A 182 7.81 12.40 -12.45
C ASN A 182 7.54 13.64 -13.31
N ILE A 183 6.65 14.55 -12.91
CA ILE A 183 6.26 15.72 -13.71
C ILE A 183 6.51 16.98 -12.87
N PRO A 184 7.77 17.43 -12.74
CA PRO A 184 8.12 18.56 -11.89
C PRO A 184 7.69 19.92 -12.47
N VAL A 185 7.42 19.99 -13.77
CA VAL A 185 7.06 21.23 -14.46
C VAL A 185 5.84 20.97 -15.34
N LEU A 186 4.83 21.83 -15.21
CA LEU A 186 3.68 21.89 -16.10
C LEU A 186 4.01 22.92 -17.19
N GLY A 187 3.98 22.49 -18.45
CA GLY A 187 4.57 23.26 -19.56
C GLY A 187 3.78 24.50 -19.96
N THR A 188 2.44 24.43 -19.99
CA THR A 188 1.57 25.53 -20.44
C THR A 188 0.66 26.02 -19.31
N GLU A 189 0.26 27.29 -19.38
CA GLU A 189 -0.69 27.87 -18.42
C GLU A 189 -2.03 27.12 -18.41
N GLU A 190 -2.48 26.65 -19.58
CA GLU A 190 -3.68 25.82 -19.73
C GLU A 190 -3.57 24.54 -18.91
N VAL A 191 -2.41 23.87 -18.95
CA VAL A 191 -2.15 22.67 -18.17
C VAL A 191 -2.11 22.98 -16.67
N VAL A 192 -1.57 24.14 -16.27
CA VAL A 192 -1.62 24.61 -14.89
C VAL A 192 -3.07 24.90 -14.46
N GLY A 193 -3.88 25.47 -15.34
CA GLY A 193 -5.31 25.72 -15.14
C GLY A 193 -6.11 24.43 -14.94
N LEU A 194 -5.91 23.45 -15.83
CA LEU A 194 -6.47 22.10 -15.71
C LEU A 194 -6.03 21.41 -14.42
N PHE A 195 -4.74 21.48 -14.09
CA PHE A 195 -4.22 20.95 -12.84
C PHE A 195 -4.93 21.60 -11.65
N ARG A 196 -5.03 22.94 -11.63
CA ARG A 196 -5.75 23.68 -10.59
C ARG A 196 -7.19 23.23 -10.50
N GLN A 197 -7.92 23.16 -11.61
CA GLN A 197 -9.32 22.77 -11.63
C GLN A 197 -9.51 21.35 -11.07
N VAL A 198 -8.76 20.38 -11.57
CA VAL A 198 -8.84 18.98 -11.13
C VAL A 198 -8.46 18.85 -9.65
N PHE A 199 -7.38 19.49 -9.20
CA PHE A 199 -6.95 19.41 -7.80
C PHE A 199 -7.84 20.20 -6.84
N LEU A 200 -8.41 21.33 -7.26
CA LEU A 200 -9.30 22.15 -6.43
C LEU A 200 -10.71 21.56 -6.35
N GLU A 201 -11.23 20.93 -7.41
CA GLU A 201 -12.51 20.21 -7.33
C GLU A 201 -12.42 19.00 -6.39
N LEU A 202 -11.34 18.24 -6.45
CA LEU A 202 -11.03 17.20 -5.46
C LEU A 202 -10.93 17.75 -4.02
N ARG A 203 -10.62 19.03 -3.86
CA ARG A 203 -10.52 19.68 -2.54
C ARG A 203 -11.90 20.03 -1.98
N LYS A 204 -12.84 20.45 -2.83
CA LYS A 204 -14.23 20.74 -2.41
C LYS A 204 -14.94 19.49 -1.89
N THR A 205 -14.69 18.33 -2.50
CA THR A 205 -15.31 17.07 -2.08
C THR A 205 -14.63 16.46 -0.85
N ALA A 206 -13.34 16.72 -0.64
CA ALA A 206 -12.56 16.04 0.40
C ALA A 206 -12.64 16.63 1.80
N THR A 207 -12.87 17.94 1.94
CA THR A 207 -12.91 18.62 3.23
C THR A 207 -14.23 19.36 3.36
N GLY A 208 -15.27 18.69 3.86
CA GLY A 208 -16.56 19.32 4.17
C GLY A 208 -16.49 20.46 5.22
N ARG A 209 -15.30 20.82 5.72
CA ARG A 209 -15.05 21.96 6.60
C ARG A 209 -13.62 22.48 6.40
N GLY A 210 -13.45 23.56 5.63
CA GLY A 210 -12.42 24.62 5.69
C GLY A 210 -10.93 24.34 6.01
N ALA A 211 -10.48 23.12 6.31
CA ALA A 211 -9.12 22.85 6.73
C ALA A 211 -8.19 22.72 5.53
N LEU A 212 -7.16 23.57 5.50
CA LEU A 212 -6.09 23.49 4.51
C LEU A 212 -5.31 22.17 4.69
N PRO A 213 -5.12 21.37 3.62
CA PRO A 213 -4.37 20.12 3.72
C PRO A 213 -2.90 20.41 4.07
N VAL A 214 -2.30 19.54 4.88
CA VAL A 214 -0.87 19.60 5.25
C VAL A 214 -0.09 18.67 4.31
N PRO A 215 0.57 19.18 3.26
CA PRO A 215 1.40 18.34 2.40
C PRO A 215 2.60 17.76 3.18
N CYS A 216 3.19 16.66 2.72
CA CYS A 216 4.51 16.27 3.22
C CYS A 216 5.57 17.25 2.69
N LEU A 217 6.77 17.28 3.25
CA LEU A 217 7.85 18.19 2.80
C LEU A 217 8.15 18.16 1.29
N SER A 218 8.13 16.99 0.65
CA SER A 218 8.37 16.88 -0.80
C SER A 218 7.23 17.50 -1.61
N CYS A 219 5.99 17.20 -1.21
CA CYS A 219 4.79 17.78 -1.81
C CYS A 219 4.70 19.30 -1.51
N PHE A 220 5.15 19.74 -0.32
CA PHE A 220 5.19 21.15 0.10
C PHE A 220 6.18 21.96 -0.75
N ALA A 221 7.42 21.47 -0.93
CA ALA A 221 8.41 22.19 -1.73
C ALA A 221 7.94 22.40 -3.17
N MET A 222 7.33 21.37 -3.77
CA MET A 222 6.77 21.44 -5.12
C MET A 222 5.61 22.45 -5.18
N LEU A 223 4.63 22.34 -4.29
CA LEU A 223 3.46 23.20 -4.31
C LEU A 223 3.83 24.65 -3.94
N SER A 224 4.74 24.86 -2.98
CA SER A 224 5.16 26.20 -2.52
C SER A 224 5.83 26.98 -3.65
N ARG A 225 6.60 26.29 -4.50
CA ARG A 225 7.16 26.87 -5.73
C ARG A 225 6.08 27.34 -6.71
N TRP A 226 4.84 26.85 -6.58
CA TRP A 226 3.69 27.21 -7.43
C TRP A 226 2.71 28.17 -6.73
N GLY A 227 3.08 28.74 -5.59
CA GLY A 227 2.34 29.82 -4.94
C GLY A 227 1.08 29.40 -4.18
N TYR A 228 0.85 28.11 -3.91
CA TYR A 228 -0.29 27.73 -3.07
C TYR A 228 0.01 28.01 -1.58
N ARG A 229 -1.05 28.34 -0.83
CA ARG A 229 -0.99 28.54 0.63
C ARG A 229 -1.44 27.25 1.35
N TYR A 230 -0.73 26.88 2.40
CA TYR A 230 -1.05 25.74 3.29
C TYR A 230 -0.69 26.12 4.73
N THR A 231 -1.18 25.33 5.69
CA THR A 231 -0.96 25.53 7.13
C THR A 231 0.35 24.95 7.66
N GLY A 232 1.12 24.22 6.83
CA GLY A 232 2.43 23.67 7.22
C GLY A 232 2.86 22.48 6.35
N ALA A 233 3.94 21.81 6.75
CA ALA A 233 4.43 20.58 6.11
C ALA A 233 4.69 19.47 7.15
N THR A 234 4.33 18.22 6.86
CA THR A 234 4.63 17.10 7.76
C THR A 234 6.02 16.51 7.48
N ARG A 235 6.79 16.23 8.56
CA ARG A 235 8.09 15.51 8.53
C ARG A 235 7.98 13.99 8.38
N ALA A 236 6.79 13.46 8.11
CA ALA A 236 6.57 12.02 7.98
C ALA A 236 7.34 11.47 6.76
N ARG A 237 8.54 10.93 7.00
CA ARG A 237 9.30 10.19 6.01
C ARG A 237 8.46 8.98 5.56
N GLY A 238 7.99 9.02 4.31
CA GLY A 238 7.36 7.86 3.64
C GLY A 238 5.88 7.96 3.26
N LYS A 239 5.18 9.10 3.49
CA LYS A 239 3.76 9.25 3.07
C LYS A 239 3.49 10.66 2.52
N CYS A 240 3.59 10.87 1.20
CA CYS A 240 3.07 12.10 0.55
C CYS A 240 1.54 12.07 0.64
N CYS A 241 0.95 13.17 1.15
CA CYS A 241 -0.49 13.45 1.23
C CYS A 241 -1.32 12.43 2.03
N ALA A 242 -1.07 12.29 3.33
CA ALA A 242 -2.08 11.75 4.25
C ALA A 242 -3.03 12.89 4.65
N TRP A 243 -4.15 12.98 3.95
CA TRP A 243 -5.31 13.79 4.31
C TRP A 243 -5.80 13.35 5.70
N GLY A 244 -6.07 14.32 6.58
CA GLY A 244 -6.55 14.03 7.93
C GLY A 244 -7.86 13.25 7.88
N GLY A 245 -7.87 12.06 8.48
CA GLY A 245 -9.01 11.14 8.50
C GLY A 245 -9.01 10.18 7.32
N THR A 246 -8.79 8.88 7.61
CA THR A 246 -8.78 7.76 6.65
C THR A 246 -7.73 7.82 5.53
N THR A 247 -6.71 6.97 5.72
CA THR A 247 -5.60 6.65 4.82
C THR A 247 -6.05 6.18 3.43
N LEU A 248 -5.86 6.99 2.38
CA LEU A 248 -5.62 6.52 1.01
C LEU A 248 -4.70 7.52 0.25
N PRO A 249 -3.60 7.08 -0.39
CA PRO A 249 -2.81 7.90 -1.30
C PRO A 249 -3.67 8.46 -2.44
N ILE A 250 -3.26 9.58 -3.05
CA ILE A 250 -3.94 10.20 -4.20
C ILE A 250 -4.27 9.19 -5.31
N THR A 251 -3.42 8.17 -5.51
CA THR A 251 -3.67 7.08 -6.47
C THR A 251 -4.76 6.09 -6.02
N GLU A 252 -4.95 5.86 -4.72
CA GLU A 252 -6.01 4.99 -4.19
C GLU A 252 -7.34 5.74 -3.98
N ARG A 253 -7.30 7.05 -3.69
CA ARG A 253 -8.53 7.86 -3.56
C ARG A 253 -9.20 8.13 -4.93
N TRP A 254 -8.42 8.12 -6.01
CA TRP A 254 -8.96 8.18 -7.38
C TRP A 254 -9.57 6.84 -7.81
N ALA A 255 -9.00 5.71 -7.37
CA ALA A 255 -9.66 4.40 -7.49
C ALA A 255 -10.94 4.28 -6.65
N ASP A 256 -11.13 5.15 -5.66
CA ASP A 256 -12.38 5.29 -4.90
C ASP A 256 -13.38 6.26 -5.55
N TRP A 257 -12.96 7.14 -6.47
CA TRP A 257 -13.85 8.00 -7.26
C TRP A 257 -14.66 7.17 -8.27
N GLU A 258 -14.03 6.15 -8.89
CA GLU A 258 -14.72 5.09 -9.65
C GLU A 258 -15.78 4.34 -8.81
N ARG A 259 -15.69 4.40 -7.48
CA ARG A 259 -16.60 3.74 -6.54
C ARG A 259 -17.83 4.61 -6.18
N TRP A 260 -17.78 5.93 -6.38
CA TRP A 260 -18.87 6.87 -6.09
C TRP A 260 -19.83 7.04 -7.28
N ASP A 261 -19.33 7.25 -8.51
CA ASP A 261 -20.18 7.40 -9.70
C ASP A 261 -21.01 6.13 -10.01
N TYR A 262 -20.46 4.95 -9.72
CA TYR A 262 -21.18 3.69 -9.89
C TYR A 262 -22.25 3.45 -8.80
N ALA A 263 -22.10 4.06 -7.62
CA ALA A 263 -23.06 3.92 -6.52
C ALA A 263 -24.27 4.84 -6.71
N GLU A 264 -24.10 6.05 -7.23
CA GLU A 264 -25.23 6.95 -7.57
C GLU A 264 -26.00 6.46 -8.80
N THR A 265 -25.32 5.89 -9.81
CA THR A 265 -25.99 5.28 -10.97
C THR A 265 -26.78 4.01 -10.59
N ALA A 266 -26.38 3.32 -9.52
CA ALA A 266 -27.11 2.17 -8.96
C ALA A 266 -28.23 2.56 -7.99
N ALA A 267 -28.07 3.66 -7.24
CA ALA A 267 -29.08 4.18 -6.31
C ALA A 267 -30.20 4.97 -7.02
N GLY A 268 -29.93 5.62 -8.15
CA GLY A 268 -30.91 6.34 -8.97
C GLY A 268 -31.95 5.47 -9.68
N ARG A 269 -31.87 4.13 -9.58
CA ARG A 269 -32.86 3.20 -10.16
C ARG A 269 -33.90 2.66 -9.16
N PHE A 270 -33.91 3.12 -7.91
CA PHE A 270 -34.88 2.65 -6.90
C PHE A 270 -35.87 3.71 -6.40
N ALA A 271 -35.81 4.95 -6.89
CA ALA A 271 -36.78 6.00 -6.57
C ALA A 271 -37.69 6.29 -7.77
N GLY A 272 -38.61 5.36 -8.08
CA GLY A 272 -39.48 5.53 -9.25
C GLY A 272 -40.62 4.52 -9.39
N THR A 273 -41.18 3.99 -8.30
CA THR A 273 -42.47 3.26 -8.35
C THR A 273 -43.22 3.38 -7.02
N SER A 274 -43.89 4.52 -6.83
CA SER A 274 -45.12 4.64 -6.05
C SER A 274 -45.95 5.65 -6.85
N GLY A 275 -46.87 5.21 -7.71
CA GLY A 275 -48.09 4.53 -7.29
C GLY A 275 -49.22 5.56 -7.32
N PHE A 276 -49.59 5.99 -8.53
CA PHE A 276 -50.81 6.72 -8.82
C PHE A 276 -51.82 5.66 -9.28
N LEU A 277 -52.86 5.39 -8.47
CA LEU A 277 -54.24 5.13 -8.88
C LEU A 277 -55.07 4.57 -7.71
N MET A 278 -56.13 5.33 -7.40
CA MET A 278 -57.30 5.05 -6.56
C MET A 278 -57.12 4.94 -5.04
#